data_AF-A0A4Z0MXA9-F1
#
_entry.id   AF-A0A4Z0MXA9-F1
#
_cell.length_a   1.000
_cell.length_b   1.000
_cell.length_c   1.000
_cell.angle_alpha   90.00
_cell.angle_beta   90.00
_cell.angle_gamma   90.00
#
_symmetry.space_group_name_H-M   'P 1'
#
loop_
_entity.id
_entity.type
_entity.pdbx_description
1 polymer ?
#
loop_
_entity_poly.entity_id
_entity_poly.type
_entity_poly.pdbx_seq_one_letter_code
_entity_poly.pdbx_strand_id
1 'polypeptide(L)'
;MTDFVEMFRHWNVGRSQVQINEALGIDRKTIRKYLAPALADGLQPSPDEEFDEEVWRARIGRWFPELVDPAARALSWPLIAAHHQWITGQLKAPVTVATIAQRLRDDHGVEVSESTVRR
;
A
#
# COMPACT_ATOMS: atom_id res chain seq x y z
N MET A 1 -8.23 -2.41 -4.05
CA MET A 1 -8.72 -3.79 -3.80
C MET A 1 -8.79 -4.60 -5.09
N THR A 2 -9.55 -4.19 -6.10
CA THR A 2 -9.76 -4.95 -7.34
C THR A 2 -8.45 -5.34 -8.05
N ASP A 3 -7.51 -4.42 -8.24
CA ASP A 3 -6.21 -4.73 -8.90
C ASP A 3 -5.41 -5.80 -8.15
N PHE A 4 -5.55 -5.87 -6.82
CA PHE A 4 -4.88 -6.87 -6.01
C PHE A 4 -5.54 -8.23 -6.14
N VAL A 5 -6.86 -8.28 -6.09
CA VAL A 5 -7.63 -9.50 -6.32
C VAL A 5 -7.29 -10.10 -7.69
N GLU A 6 -7.22 -9.28 -8.73
CA GLU A 6 -6.83 -9.74 -10.08
C GLU A 6 -5.37 -10.19 -10.14
N MET A 7 -4.45 -9.51 -9.46
CA MET A 7 -3.06 -9.98 -9.33
C MET A 7 -2.98 -11.36 -8.66
N PHE A 8 -3.72 -11.58 -7.57
CA PHE A 8 -3.77 -12.87 -6.88
C PHE A 8 -4.49 -13.94 -7.72
N ARG A 9 -5.51 -13.58 -8.51
CA ARG A 9 -6.16 -14.48 -9.48
C ARG A 9 -5.15 -15.00 -10.50
N HIS A 10 -4.35 -14.11 -11.09
CA HIS A 10 -3.31 -14.49 -12.03
C HIS A 10 -2.22 -15.36 -11.38
N TRP A 11 -1.82 -15.05 -10.16
CA TRP A 11 -0.87 -15.87 -9.42
C TRP A 11 -1.44 -17.25 -9.06
N ASN A 12 -2.70 -17.33 -8.64
CA ASN A 12 -3.35 -18.58 -8.23
C ASN A 12 -3.43 -19.58 -9.40
N VAL A 13 -3.66 -19.10 -10.62
CA VAL A 13 -3.62 -19.95 -11.83
C VAL A 13 -2.20 -20.28 -12.31
N GLY A 14 -1.17 -20.01 -11.50
CA GLY A 14 0.21 -20.40 -11.76
C GLY A 14 1.00 -19.45 -12.64
N ARG A 15 0.52 -18.22 -12.92
CA ARG A 15 1.32 -17.28 -13.72
C ARG A 15 2.57 -16.83 -12.97
N SER A 16 3.67 -16.76 -13.70
CA SER A 16 4.91 -16.16 -13.21
C SER A 16 4.75 -14.65 -13.01
N GLN A 17 5.63 -14.05 -12.19
CA GLN A 17 5.65 -12.59 -11.98
C GLN A 17 5.84 -11.79 -13.28
N VAL A 18 6.49 -12.36 -14.29
CA VAL A 18 6.65 -11.73 -15.62
C VAL A 18 5.29 -11.71 -16.34
N GLN A 19 4.60 -12.83 -16.40
CA GLN A 19 3.28 -12.91 -17.04
C GLN A 19 2.22 -12.06 -16.33
N ILE A 20 2.31 -11.91 -14.99
CA ILE A 20 1.45 -11.02 -14.23
C ILE A 20 1.77 -9.55 -14.56
N ASN A 21 3.05 -9.20 -14.67
CA ASN A 21 3.48 -7.86 -15.08
C ASN A 21 2.98 -7.51 -16.49
N GLU A 22 3.10 -8.42 -17.45
CA GLU A 22 2.61 -8.21 -18.82
C GLU A 22 1.09 -8.07 -18.86
N ALA A 23 0.35 -8.82 -18.04
CA ALA A 23 -1.10 -8.79 -18.01
C ALA A 23 -1.69 -7.55 -17.32
N LEU A 24 -1.06 -7.09 -16.23
CA LEU A 24 -1.63 -6.04 -15.36
C LEU A 24 -0.82 -4.73 -15.35
N GLY A 25 0.37 -4.71 -15.95
CA GLY A 25 1.29 -3.56 -15.90
C GLY A 25 1.91 -3.31 -14.51
N ILE A 26 1.70 -4.20 -13.54
CA ILE A 26 2.23 -4.04 -12.17
C ILE A 26 3.71 -4.41 -12.16
N ASP A 27 4.57 -3.54 -11.63
CA ASP A 27 6.01 -3.81 -11.52
C ASP A 27 6.31 -5.11 -10.75
N ARG A 28 7.30 -5.87 -11.21
CA ARG A 28 7.64 -7.19 -10.63
C ARG A 28 8.09 -7.11 -9.17
N LYS A 29 8.73 -6.01 -8.73
CA LYS A 29 9.06 -5.81 -7.31
C LYS A 29 7.81 -5.61 -6.48
N THR A 30 6.82 -4.90 -7.02
CA THR A 30 5.51 -4.72 -6.41
C THR A 30 4.76 -6.05 -6.31
N ILE A 31 4.72 -6.85 -7.38
CA ILE A 31 4.12 -8.19 -7.35
C ILE A 31 4.78 -9.06 -6.28
N ARG A 32 6.12 -9.14 -6.26
CA ARG A 32 6.87 -9.91 -5.24
C ARG A 32 6.53 -9.45 -3.82
N LYS A 33 6.49 -8.12 -3.58
CA LYS A 33 6.16 -7.56 -2.27
C LYS A 33 4.80 -8.04 -1.80
N TYR A 34 3.79 -8.02 -2.67
CA TYR A 34 2.42 -8.33 -2.29
C TYR A 34 2.11 -9.83 -2.24
N LEU A 35 2.86 -10.67 -2.95
CA LEU A 35 2.77 -12.14 -2.80
C LEU A 35 3.45 -12.66 -1.54
N ALA A 36 4.37 -11.89 -0.94
CA ALA A 36 5.17 -12.37 0.20
C ALA A 36 4.33 -12.86 1.40
N PRO A 37 3.25 -12.18 1.83
CA PRO A 37 2.41 -12.68 2.92
C PRO A 37 1.69 -14.00 2.59
N ALA A 38 1.23 -14.16 1.34
CA ALA A 38 0.60 -15.42 0.92
C ALA A 38 1.58 -16.59 0.99
N LEU A 39 2.82 -16.37 0.53
CA LEU A 39 3.88 -17.38 0.63
C LEU A 39 4.29 -17.67 2.08
N ALA A 40 4.30 -16.66 2.94
CA ALA A 40 4.59 -16.82 4.37
C ALA A 40 3.50 -17.63 5.10
N ASP A 41 2.24 -17.50 4.68
CA ASP A 41 1.11 -18.32 5.13
C ASP A 41 1.10 -19.72 4.49
N GLY A 42 2.11 -20.06 3.68
CA GLY A 42 2.26 -21.38 3.05
C GLY A 42 1.36 -21.61 1.83
N LEU A 43 0.70 -20.56 1.32
CA LEU A 43 -0.13 -20.67 0.13
C LEU A 43 0.74 -20.86 -1.11
N GLN A 44 0.24 -21.70 -2.02
CA GLN A 44 0.84 -21.97 -3.31
C GLN A 44 -0.20 -21.73 -4.41
N PRO A 45 0.22 -21.50 -5.67
CA PRO A 45 -0.70 -21.49 -6.79
C PRO A 45 -1.48 -22.80 -6.90
N SER A 46 -2.81 -22.71 -6.95
CA SER A 46 -3.72 -23.83 -7.18
C SER A 46 -4.46 -23.63 -8.51
N PRO A 47 -3.86 -23.97 -9.66
CA PRO A 47 -4.49 -23.75 -10.97
C PRO A 47 -5.74 -24.62 -11.20
N ASP A 48 -5.83 -25.75 -10.50
CA ASP A 48 -6.95 -26.68 -10.57
C ASP A 48 -8.10 -26.33 -9.60
N GLU A 49 -7.88 -25.39 -8.68
CA GLU A 49 -8.90 -24.92 -7.74
C GLU A 49 -9.57 -23.66 -8.28
N GLU A 50 -10.89 -23.56 -8.07
CA GLU A 50 -11.64 -22.36 -8.39
C GLU A 50 -11.17 -21.18 -7.52
N PHE A 51 -10.99 -20.01 -8.15
CA PHE A 51 -10.59 -18.81 -7.44
C PHE A 51 -11.79 -18.20 -6.70
N ASP A 52 -11.93 -18.52 -5.42
CA ASP A 52 -12.93 -17.91 -4.55
C ASP A 52 -12.54 -16.46 -4.21
N GLU A 53 -13.20 -15.53 -4.90
CA GLU A 53 -12.91 -14.10 -4.77
C GLU A 53 -13.21 -13.56 -3.36
N GLU A 54 -14.21 -14.06 -2.64
CA GLU A 54 -14.53 -13.58 -1.29
C GLU A 54 -13.47 -14.03 -0.28
N VAL A 55 -13.03 -15.28 -0.37
CA VAL A 55 -11.93 -15.81 0.45
C VAL A 55 -10.65 -15.03 0.19
N TRP A 56 -10.35 -14.75 -1.08
CA TRP A 56 -9.16 -13.97 -1.44
C TRP A 56 -9.25 -12.52 -0.98
N ARG A 57 -10.41 -11.86 -1.09
CA ARG A 57 -10.62 -10.51 -0.53
C ARG A 57 -10.39 -10.50 0.98
N ALA A 58 -10.90 -11.50 1.72
CA ALA A 58 -10.72 -11.59 3.16
C ALA A 58 -9.24 -11.78 3.55
N ARG A 59 -8.50 -12.62 2.83
CA ARG A 59 -7.05 -12.81 3.01
C ARG A 59 -6.26 -11.52 2.73
N ILE A 60 -6.52 -10.90 1.58
CA ILE A 60 -5.89 -9.63 1.19
C ILE A 60 -6.17 -8.54 2.21
N GLY A 61 -7.41 -8.44 2.70
CA GLY A 61 -7.79 -7.47 3.73
C GLY A 61 -7.10 -7.70 5.08
N ARG A 62 -6.80 -8.96 5.43
CA ARG A 62 -6.00 -9.30 6.62
C ARG A 62 -4.55 -8.87 6.45
N TRP A 63 -3.94 -9.13 5.30
CA TRP A 63 -2.53 -8.79 5.05
C TRP A 63 -2.30 -7.30 4.82
N PHE A 64 -3.26 -6.63 4.19
CA PHE A 64 -3.19 -5.22 3.81
C PHE A 64 -4.46 -4.48 4.24
N PRO A 65 -4.67 -4.25 5.54
CA PRO A 65 -5.86 -3.57 6.05
C PRO A 65 -6.10 -2.20 5.41
N GLU A 66 -5.03 -1.50 5.02
CA GLU A 66 -5.06 -0.21 4.33
C GLU A 66 -5.71 -0.24 2.93
N LEU A 67 -5.92 -1.42 2.35
CA LEU A 67 -6.60 -1.60 1.07
C LEU A 67 -8.12 -1.75 1.22
N VAL A 68 -8.60 -2.12 2.41
CA VAL A 68 -10.03 -2.27 2.74
C VAL A 68 -10.55 -1.02 3.42
N ASP A 69 -9.72 -0.43 4.29
CA ASP A 69 -10.09 0.73 5.08
C ASP A 69 -9.30 1.98 4.61
N PRO A 70 -9.97 2.93 3.94
CA PRO A 70 -9.38 4.23 3.64
C PRO A 70 -8.91 4.97 4.89
N ALA A 71 -9.49 4.71 6.07
CA ALA A 71 -9.07 5.30 7.34
C ALA A 71 -7.75 4.70 7.85
N ALA A 72 -7.47 3.42 7.56
CA ALA A 72 -6.15 2.82 7.78
C ALA A 72 -5.09 3.43 6.83
N ARG A 73 -5.46 3.76 5.58
CA ARG A 73 -4.61 4.58 4.69
C ARG A 73 -4.46 6.02 5.21
N ALA A 74 -5.47 6.50 5.92
CA ALA A 74 -5.49 7.79 6.58
C ALA A 74 -4.93 7.74 8.00
N LEU A 75 -4.22 6.70 8.46
CA LEU A 75 -3.59 6.72 9.80
C LEU A 75 -2.62 7.91 9.99
N SER A 76 -2.04 8.42 8.91
CA SER A 76 -1.26 9.66 8.91
C SER A 76 -2.12 10.93 8.95
N TRP A 77 -3.40 10.87 8.58
CA TRP A 77 -4.20 12.07 8.35
C TRP A 77 -4.70 12.74 9.63
N PRO A 78 -5.22 12.04 10.64
CA PRO A 78 -5.44 12.63 11.96
C PRO A 78 -4.14 13.16 12.58
N LEU A 79 -3.01 12.47 12.37
CA LEU A 79 -1.70 12.89 12.87
C LEU A 79 -1.24 14.19 12.20
N ILE A 80 -1.35 14.31 10.87
CA ILE A 80 -0.99 15.51 10.11
C ILE A 80 -2.00 16.65 10.31
N ALA A 81 -3.30 16.34 10.41
CA ALA A 81 -4.36 17.32 10.56
C ALA A 81 -4.17 18.18 11.81
N ALA A 82 -3.68 17.59 12.91
CA ALA A 82 -3.29 18.32 14.11
C ALA A 82 -2.20 19.38 13.87
N HIS A 83 -1.39 19.22 12.81
CA HIS A 83 -0.31 20.14 12.43
C HIS A 83 -0.62 20.98 11.19
N HIS A 84 -1.87 20.99 10.69
CA HIS A 84 -2.25 21.68 9.46
C HIS A 84 -1.85 23.17 9.45
N GLN A 85 -2.06 23.88 10.56
CA GLN A 85 -1.69 25.29 10.68
C GLN A 85 -0.16 25.50 10.60
N TRP A 86 0.60 24.62 11.24
CA TRP A 86 2.07 24.66 11.20
C TRP A 86 2.60 24.36 9.79
N ILE A 87 2.05 23.34 9.12
CA ILE A 87 2.40 23.00 7.73
C ILE A 87 2.12 24.17 6.79
N THR A 88 0.95 24.80 6.94
CA THR A 88 0.57 26.00 6.17
C THR A 88 1.56 27.16 6.41
N GLY A 89 2.10 27.29 7.63
CA GLY A 89 3.17 28.23 7.93
C GLY A 89 4.49 27.90 7.24
N GLN A 90 4.91 26.62 7.27
CA GLN A 90 6.13 26.17 6.62
C GLN A 90 6.06 26.33 5.09
N LEU A 91 4.90 26.08 4.47
CA LEU A 91 4.71 26.26 3.02
C LEU A 91 4.88 27.71 2.55
N LYS A 92 4.83 28.70 3.46
CA LYS A 92 5.12 30.10 3.15
C LYS A 92 6.62 30.42 3.19
N ALA A 93 7.43 29.56 3.81
CA ALA A 93 8.88 29.65 3.82
C ALA A 93 9.48 28.94 2.59
N PRO A 94 10.70 29.28 2.16
CA PRO A 94 11.38 28.62 1.04
C PRO A 94 11.93 27.24 1.44
N VAL A 95 11.09 26.37 2.00
CA VAL A 95 11.43 25.00 2.40
C VAL A 95 10.74 23.99 1.49
N THR A 96 11.40 22.85 1.26
CA THR A 96 10.83 21.79 0.43
C THR A 96 9.83 20.95 1.21
N VAL A 97 8.92 20.27 0.53
CA VAL A 97 7.99 19.31 1.16
C VAL A 97 8.75 18.20 1.88
N ALA A 98 9.92 17.78 1.36
CA ALA A 98 10.80 16.83 2.03
C ALA A 98 11.31 17.36 3.37
N THR A 99 11.69 18.65 3.43
CA THR A 99 12.08 19.33 4.67
C THR A 99 10.93 19.42 5.67
N ILE A 100 9.71 19.68 5.20
CA ILE A 100 8.51 19.70 6.06
C ILE A 100 8.26 18.30 6.64
N ALA A 101 8.35 17.24 5.82
CA ALA A 101 8.20 15.86 6.29
C ALA A 101 9.30 15.47 7.30
N GLN A 102 10.54 15.92 7.10
CA GLN A 102 11.64 15.70 8.04
C GLN A 102 11.37 16.37 9.39
N ARG A 103 10.96 17.64 9.39
CA ARG A 103 10.62 18.37 10.62
C ARG A 103 9.40 17.80 11.34
N LEU A 104 8.41 17.28 10.60
CA LEU A 104 7.28 16.55 11.21
C LEU A 104 7.76 15.31 11.98
N ARG A 105 8.77 14.58 11.46
CA ARG A 105 9.37 13.45 12.17
C ARG A 105 10.20 13.91 13.37
N ASP A 106 11.10 14.87 13.17
CA ASP A 106 12.11 15.24 14.16
C ASP A 106 11.53 16.09 15.30
N ASP A 107 10.71 17.09 14.97
CA ASP A 107 10.24 18.09 15.93
C ASP A 107 8.85 17.74 16.49
N HIS A 108 8.06 16.97 15.74
CA HIS A 108 6.67 16.66 16.08
C HIS A 108 6.39 15.17 16.30
N GLY A 109 7.37 14.28 16.07
CA GLY A 109 7.23 12.83 16.28
C GLY A 109 6.24 12.16 15.33
N VAL A 110 5.90 12.79 14.21
CA VAL A 110 4.94 12.29 13.23
C VAL A 110 5.68 11.51 12.14
N GLU A 111 5.60 10.18 12.21
CA GLU A 111 6.16 9.22 11.24
C GLU A 111 5.45 9.32 9.87
N VAL A 112 5.85 10.27 9.03
CA VAL A 112 5.26 10.50 7.70
C VAL A 112 6.31 10.67 6.60
N SER A 113 5.96 10.29 5.37
CA SER A 113 6.80 10.50 4.18
C SER A 113 6.50 11.84 3.48
N GLU A 114 7.41 12.31 2.61
CA GLU A 114 7.16 13.48 1.74
C GLU A 114 5.88 13.32 0.91
N SER A 115 5.70 12.15 0.30
CA SER A 115 4.54 11.82 -0.52
C SER A 115 3.23 11.80 0.27
N THR A 116 3.30 11.63 1.60
CA THR A 116 2.15 11.74 2.50
C THR A 116 1.83 13.20 2.80
N VAL A 117 2.83 14.05 3.03
CA VAL A 117 2.65 15.49 3.29
C VAL A 117 2.20 16.26 2.04
N ARG A 118 2.62 15.81 0.85
CA ARG A 118 2.23 16.43 -0.43
C ARG A 118 0.77 16.21 -0.81
N ARG A 119 0.21 15.10 -0.36
CA ARG A 119 -1.16 14.66 -0.71
C ARG A 119 -2.17 15.45 0.10
#